data_AF-A0A4Y8UKP5-F1
#
_entry.id   AF-A0A4Y8UKP5-F1
#
_cell.length_a   1.000
_cell.length_b   1.000
_cell.length_c   1.000
_cell.angle_alpha   90.00
_cell.angle_beta   90.00
_cell.angle_gamma   90.00
#
_symmetry.space_group_name_H-M   'P 1'
#
loop_
_entity.id
_entity.type
_entity.pdbx_description
1 polymer ?
#
loop_
_entity_poly.entity_id
_entity_poly.type
_entity_poly.pdbx_seq_one_letter_code
_entity_poly.pdbx_strand_id
1 'polypeptide(L)'
;MPTTNHPAASTESAAIHISGVHLTRHVARLLEVRDRLALYATERASHNLDDAHDAFMAMVAVEDEIAVQAPKVHAGLFAAWATGCDAAGHEPGAFNARCGICRGANASIEPSRLTVVAKIHQAA
;
A
#
# COMPACT_ATOMS: atom_id res chain seq x y z
N MET A 1 60.21 -15.45 12.52
CA MET A 1 58.89 -15.49 13.19
C MET A 1 57.85 -15.84 12.13
N PRO A 2 56.94 -16.79 12.39
CA PRO A 2 56.11 -17.38 11.34
C PRO A 2 54.92 -16.47 10.98
N THR A 3 54.79 -16.17 9.69
CA THR A 3 53.59 -15.58 9.09
C THR A 3 52.52 -16.65 8.98
N THR A 4 51.47 -16.54 9.80
CA THR A 4 50.28 -17.40 9.73
C THR A 4 49.37 -16.93 8.60
N ASN A 5 49.41 -17.63 7.47
CA ASN A 5 48.39 -17.51 6.43
C ASN A 5 47.05 -18.05 6.98
N HIS A 6 46.13 -17.15 7.30
CA HIS A 6 44.72 -17.50 7.46
C HIS A 6 44.05 -17.51 6.08
N PRO A 7 43.49 -18.63 5.60
CA PRO A 7 42.61 -18.57 4.45
C PRO A 7 41.34 -17.82 4.83
N ALA A 8 41.07 -16.71 4.15
CA ALA A 8 39.80 -16.02 4.21
C ALA A 8 38.70 -17.01 3.79
N ALA A 9 37.84 -17.39 4.75
CA ALA A 9 36.63 -18.12 4.45
C ALA A 9 35.79 -17.26 3.50
N SER A 10 35.76 -17.63 2.21
CA SER A 10 34.83 -17.06 1.25
C SER A 10 33.43 -17.47 1.69
N THR A 11 32.74 -16.57 2.37
CA THR A 11 31.29 -16.60 2.52
C THR A 11 30.68 -16.28 1.17
N GLU A 12 30.74 -17.27 0.28
CA GLU A 12 29.99 -17.28 -0.96
C GLU A 12 28.51 -17.23 -0.58
N SER A 13 27.95 -16.02 -0.64
CA SER A 13 26.53 -15.76 -0.44
C SER A 13 25.79 -16.63 -1.43
N ALA A 14 25.20 -17.72 -0.94
CA ALA A 14 24.45 -18.66 -1.76
C ALA A 14 23.23 -17.92 -2.32
N ALA A 15 23.40 -17.30 -3.49
CA ALA A 15 22.34 -16.66 -4.23
C ALA A 15 21.31 -17.75 -4.56
N ILE A 16 20.19 -17.74 -3.84
CA ILE A 16 19.07 -18.64 -4.11
C ILE A 16 18.53 -18.26 -5.48
N HIS A 17 18.84 -19.08 -6.49
CA HIS A 17 18.38 -18.85 -7.84
C HIS A 17 16.88 -19.09 -7.90
N ILE A 18 16.11 -18.01 -7.87
CA ILE A 18 14.66 -18.07 -8.00
C ILE A 18 14.35 -18.61 -9.40
N SER A 19 13.68 -19.76 -9.49
CA SER A 19 13.23 -20.30 -10.79
C SER A 19 12.30 -19.30 -11.48
N GLY A 20 12.19 -19.35 -12.81
CA GLY A 20 11.32 -18.43 -13.56
C GLY A 20 9.87 -18.36 -13.04
N VAL A 21 9.29 -19.49 -12.63
CA VAL A 21 7.92 -19.55 -12.06
C VAL A 21 7.83 -18.83 -10.70
N HIS A 22 8.86 -18.96 -9.87
CA HIS A 22 8.92 -18.28 -8.59
C HIS A 22 9.09 -16.77 -8.76
N LEU A 23 9.91 -16.34 -9.74
CA LEU A 23 10.10 -14.93 -10.07
C LEU A 23 8.79 -14.32 -10.59
N THR A 24 8.11 -14.99 -11.51
CA THR A 24 6.80 -14.53 -12.02
C THR A 24 5.78 -14.36 -10.89
N ARG A 25 5.67 -15.35 -9.98
CA ARG A 25 4.75 -15.27 -8.84
C ARG A 25 5.13 -14.14 -7.88
N HIS A 26 6.44 -13.95 -7.65
CA HIS A 26 6.92 -12.91 -6.77
C HIS A 26 6.63 -11.52 -7.34
N VAL A 27 6.95 -11.27 -8.61
CA VAL A 27 6.64 -10.02 -9.31
C VAL A 27 5.13 -9.74 -9.32
N ALA A 28 4.30 -10.76 -9.53
CA ALA A 28 2.84 -10.61 -9.44
C ALA A 28 2.39 -10.12 -8.05
N ARG A 29 3.00 -10.63 -6.97
CA ARG A 29 2.71 -10.16 -5.61
C ARG A 29 3.20 -8.74 -5.37
N LEU A 30 4.37 -8.37 -5.90
CA LEU A 30 4.87 -6.99 -5.79
C LEU A 30 3.91 -6.01 -6.48
N LEU A 31 3.40 -6.36 -7.66
CA LEU A 31 2.39 -5.57 -8.36
C LEU A 31 1.10 -5.41 -7.53
N GLU A 32 0.60 -6.49 -6.94
CA GLU A 32 -0.57 -6.42 -6.04
C GLU A 32 -0.32 -5.52 -4.82
N VAL A 33 0.87 -5.59 -4.22
CA VAL A 33 1.24 -4.78 -3.06
C VAL A 33 1.35 -3.31 -3.45
N ARG A 34 1.99 -3.01 -4.58
CA ARG A 34 2.06 -1.65 -5.15
C ARG A 34 0.66 -1.06 -5.28
N ASP A 35 -0.26 -1.78 -5.92
CA ASP A 35 -1.63 -1.29 -6.17
C ASP A 35 -2.40 -1.02 -4.87
N ARG A 36 -2.22 -1.87 -3.85
CA ARG A 36 -2.82 -1.64 -2.53
C ARG A 36 -2.23 -0.42 -1.84
N LEU A 37 -0.91 -0.23 -1.89
CA LEU A 37 -0.25 0.94 -1.29
C LEU A 37 -0.64 2.24 -1.99
N ALA A 38 -0.75 2.20 -3.32
CA ALA A 38 -1.24 3.33 -4.11
C ALA A 38 -2.66 3.73 -3.70
N LEU A 39 -3.57 2.75 -3.60
CA LEU A 39 -4.93 2.95 -3.10
C LEU A 39 -4.93 3.54 -1.68
N TYR A 40 -4.15 2.96 -0.76
CA TYR A 40 -4.07 3.46 0.61
C TYR A 40 -3.52 4.88 0.68
N ALA A 41 -2.45 5.19 -0.04
CA ALA A 41 -1.91 6.55 -0.10
C ALA A 41 -2.97 7.55 -0.57
N THR A 42 -3.73 7.21 -1.62
CA THR A 42 -4.83 8.05 -2.13
C THR A 42 -5.96 8.24 -1.12
N GLU A 43 -6.43 7.16 -0.49
CA GLU A 43 -7.50 7.23 0.51
C GLU A 43 -7.07 8.08 1.71
N ARG A 44 -5.84 7.86 2.21
CA ARG A 44 -5.29 8.60 3.35
C ARG A 44 -5.08 10.08 3.03
N ALA A 45 -4.59 10.39 1.83
CA ALA A 45 -4.46 11.76 1.36
C ALA A 45 -5.82 12.46 1.25
N SER A 46 -6.84 11.77 0.72
CA SER A 46 -8.22 12.28 0.62
C SER A 46 -8.86 12.57 2.00
N HIS A 47 -8.26 12.03 3.07
CA HIS A 47 -8.67 12.23 4.46
C HIS A 47 -7.67 13.04 5.29
N ASN A 48 -6.65 13.66 4.67
CA ASN A 48 -5.59 14.42 5.35
C ASN A 48 -4.94 13.66 6.52
N LEU A 49 -4.69 12.35 6.35
CA LEU A 49 -4.00 11.55 7.37
C LEU A 49 -2.48 11.68 7.20
N ASP A 50 -1.76 11.88 8.31
CA ASP A 50 -0.34 12.25 8.33
C ASP A 50 0.61 11.24 7.67
N ASP A 51 0.23 9.96 7.69
CA ASP A 51 0.98 8.82 7.12
C ASP A 51 0.57 8.50 5.67
N ALA A 52 -0.19 9.38 4.99
CA ALA A 52 -0.39 9.28 3.56
C ALA A 52 0.94 9.31 2.79
N HIS A 53 1.89 10.12 3.24
CA HIS A 53 3.22 10.19 2.67
C HIS A 53 3.99 8.88 2.86
N ASP A 54 3.92 8.28 4.06
CA ASP A 54 4.61 7.02 4.34
C ASP A 54 4.08 5.87 3.48
N ALA A 55 2.75 5.81 3.27
CA ALA A 55 2.13 4.85 2.37
C ALA A 55 2.60 5.04 0.91
N PHE A 56 2.73 6.30 0.46
CA PHE A 56 3.26 6.61 -0.86
C PHE A 56 4.74 6.20 -0.99
N MET A 57 5.58 6.51 0.01
CA MET A 57 6.99 6.12 -0.01
C MET A 57 7.19 4.60 0.04
N ALA A 58 6.32 3.87 0.74
CA ALA A 58 6.30 2.42 0.70
C ALA A 58 5.94 1.88 -0.70
N MET A 59 5.02 2.52 -1.42
CA MET A 59 4.71 2.17 -2.81
C MET A 59 5.93 2.37 -3.71
N VAL A 60 6.64 3.50 -3.58
CA VAL A 60 7.85 3.79 -4.35
C VAL A 60 8.93 2.72 -4.12
N ALA A 61 9.14 2.30 -2.86
CA ALA A 61 10.11 1.25 -2.57
C ALA A 61 9.78 -0.09 -3.25
N VAL A 62 8.48 -0.42 -3.38
CA VAL A 62 8.03 -1.62 -4.12
C VAL A 62 8.25 -1.44 -5.63
N GLU A 63 8.04 -0.24 -6.17
CA GLU A 63 8.34 0.03 -7.58
C GLU A 63 9.83 -0.10 -7.90
N ASP A 64 10.70 0.42 -7.03
CA ASP A 64 12.15 0.25 -7.16
C ASP A 64 12.54 -1.23 -7.20
N GLU A 65 11.94 -2.06 -6.34
CA GLU A 65 12.18 -3.50 -6.33
C GLU A 65 11.72 -4.18 -7.64
N ILE A 66 10.57 -3.77 -8.18
CA ILE A 66 10.09 -4.26 -9.49
C ILE A 66 11.03 -3.83 -10.61
N ALA A 67 11.56 -2.60 -10.57
CA ALA A 67 12.51 -2.11 -11.56
C ALA A 67 13.81 -2.93 -11.58
N VAL A 68 14.29 -3.35 -10.41
CA VAL A 68 15.47 -4.21 -10.26
C VAL A 68 15.19 -5.65 -10.72
N GLN A 69 14.12 -6.26 -10.23
CA GLN A 69 13.85 -7.69 -10.46
C GLN A 69 13.22 -8.00 -11.82
N ALA A 70 12.44 -7.07 -12.38
CA ALA A 70 11.67 -7.26 -13.59
C ALA A 70 11.60 -5.99 -14.46
N PRO A 71 12.76 -5.49 -14.97
CA PRO A 71 12.84 -4.20 -15.67
C PRO A 71 11.93 -4.11 -16.90
N LYS A 72 11.69 -5.22 -17.61
CA LYS A 72 10.75 -5.26 -18.75
C LYS A 72 9.30 -5.07 -18.32
N VAL A 73 8.92 -5.63 -17.16
CA VAL A 73 7.60 -5.41 -16.57
C VAL A 73 7.48 -3.96 -16.15
N HIS A 74 8.48 -3.44 -15.44
CA HIS A 74 8.54 -2.04 -15.01
C HIS A 74 8.37 -1.05 -16.17
N ALA A 75 9.11 -1.23 -17.26
CA ALA A 75 8.99 -0.38 -18.45
C ALA A 75 7.58 -0.37 -19.07
N GLY A 76 6.84 -1.48 -18.95
CA GLY A 76 5.46 -1.58 -19.44
C GLY A 76 4.43 -0.89 -18.55
N LEU A 77 4.75 -0.58 -17.29
CA LEU A 77 3.82 0.03 -16.34
C LEU A 77 3.58 1.51 -16.58
N PHE A 78 4.51 2.21 -17.25
CA PHE A 78 4.44 3.66 -17.45
C PHE A 78 3.14 4.12 -18.12
N ALA A 79 2.57 3.30 -19.01
CA ALA A 79 1.30 3.60 -19.67
C ALA A 79 0.05 3.35 -18.80
N ALA A 80 0.19 2.60 -17.70
CA ALA A 80 -0.94 2.11 -16.88
C ALA A 80 -1.08 2.82 -15.52
N TRP A 81 -0.17 3.73 -15.17
CA TRP A 81 -0.18 4.43 -13.88
C TRP A 81 -1.43 5.28 -13.61
N ALA A 82 -2.16 5.71 -14.65
CA ALA A 82 -3.21 6.72 -14.51
C ALA A 82 -4.63 6.20 -14.19
N THR A 83 -4.88 4.90 -13.98
CA THR A 83 -6.28 4.40 -14.08
C THR A 83 -6.89 3.72 -12.86
N GLY A 84 -6.12 3.42 -11.81
CA GLY A 84 -6.62 2.68 -10.65
C GLY A 84 -7.03 3.55 -9.46
N CYS A 85 -6.13 4.46 -9.06
CA CYS A 85 -6.20 5.16 -7.78
C CYS A 85 -7.15 6.37 -7.81
N ASP A 86 -7.29 7.02 -8.96
CA ASP A 86 -8.22 8.15 -9.15
C ASP A 86 -9.66 7.82 -8.75
N ALA A 87 -10.07 6.56 -8.91
CA ALA A 87 -11.42 6.12 -8.57
C ALA A 87 -11.74 6.20 -7.06
N ALA A 88 -10.73 6.10 -6.19
CA ALA A 88 -10.88 6.18 -4.74
C ALA A 88 -10.55 7.58 -4.20
N GLY A 89 -9.83 8.40 -4.96
CA GLY A 89 -9.51 9.78 -4.61
C GLY A 89 -10.76 10.65 -4.51
N HIS A 90 -10.75 11.59 -3.57
CA HIS A 90 -11.76 12.63 -3.45
C HIS A 90 -11.22 13.83 -2.67
N GLU A 91 -11.90 14.97 -2.79
CA GLU A 91 -11.57 16.15 -1.98
C GLU A 91 -11.80 15.84 -0.49
N PRO A 92 -10.95 16.36 0.42
CA PRO A 92 -11.21 16.29 1.85
C PRO A 92 -12.62 16.78 2.22
N GLY A 93 -13.35 15.94 2.95
CA GLY A 93 -14.73 16.19 3.35
C GLY A 93 -15.80 15.72 2.35
N ALA A 94 -15.44 15.35 1.12
CA ALA A 94 -16.34 14.66 0.21
C ALA A 94 -16.44 13.17 0.57
N PHE A 95 -17.60 12.56 0.29
CA PHE A 95 -17.77 11.11 0.43
C PHE A 95 -17.54 10.42 -0.92
N ASN A 96 -16.78 9.33 -0.91
CA ASN A 96 -16.63 8.44 -2.05
C ASN A 96 -16.90 6.99 -1.63
N ALA A 97 -17.90 6.34 -2.24
CA ALA A 97 -18.23 4.93 -1.97
C ALA A 97 -17.11 3.95 -2.35
N ARG A 98 -16.17 4.36 -3.21
CA ARG A 98 -14.99 3.56 -3.58
C ARG A 98 -13.85 3.69 -2.57
N CYS A 99 -13.82 4.74 -1.76
CA CYS A 99 -12.86 4.91 -0.67
C CYS A 99 -13.21 3.99 0.53
N GLY A 100 -12.27 3.14 0.93
CA GLY A 100 -12.38 2.22 2.06
C GLY A 100 -12.60 2.93 3.40
N ILE A 101 -11.94 4.08 3.61
CA ILE A 101 -12.09 4.89 4.82
C ILE A 101 -13.53 5.44 4.92
N CYS A 102 -14.04 6.04 3.84
CA CYS A 102 -15.42 6.52 3.75
C CYS A 102 -16.44 5.41 4.03
N ARG A 103 -16.27 4.22 3.44
CA ARG A 103 -17.15 3.06 3.69
C ARG A 103 -17.10 2.61 5.14
N GLY A 104 -15.91 2.50 5.73
CA GLY A 104 -15.73 2.08 7.13
C GLY A 104 -16.33 3.06 8.13
N ALA A 105 -16.16 4.37 7.89
CA ALA A 105 -16.77 5.42 8.70
C ALA A 105 -18.31 5.35 8.66
N ASN A 106 -18.89 5.12 7.47
CA ASN A 106 -20.35 5.01 7.32
C ASN A 106 -20.92 3.73 7.94
N ALA A 107 -20.20 2.60 7.88
CA ALA A 107 -20.59 1.35 8.53
C ALA A 107 -20.59 1.45 10.08
N SER A 108 -19.80 2.38 10.62
CA SER A 108 -19.75 2.64 12.07
C SER A 108 -20.96 3.45 12.58
N ILE A 109 -21.76 4.02 11.65
CA ILE A 109 -23.03 4.68 11.92
C ILE A 109 -24.16 3.64 11.78
N GLU A 110 -24.09 2.54 12.53
CA GLU A 110 -25.29 1.74 12.75
C GLU A 110 -26.26 2.48 13.70
N PRO A 111 -27.59 2.38 13.48
CA PRO A 111 -28.61 3.26 14.07
C PRO A 111 -28.90 3.04 15.57
N SER A 112 -28.07 2.29 16.28
CA SER A 112 -28.28 1.91 17.68
C SER A 112 -27.99 3.03 18.69
N ARG A 113 -27.56 4.22 18.24
CA ARG A 113 -27.28 5.40 19.09
C ARG A 113 -28.26 6.57 18.92
N LEU A 114 -29.39 6.37 18.24
CA LEU A 114 -30.46 7.40 18.13
C LEU A 114 -31.55 7.33 19.22
N THR A 115 -31.39 6.48 20.22
CA THR A 115 -32.25 6.49 21.43
C THR A 115 -31.50 7.12 22.59
N VAL A 116 -32.01 8.26 23.10
CA VAL A 116 -31.88 8.81 24.49
C VAL A 116 -31.69 10.36 24.58
N VAL A 117 -31.80 11.15 23.51
CA VAL A 117 -31.87 12.64 23.65
C VAL A 117 -33.11 13.25 23.01
N ALA A 118 -34.28 12.65 23.26
CA ALA A 118 -35.57 13.22 22.87
C ALA A 118 -36.66 12.97 23.91
N LYS A 119 -36.37 13.16 25.21
CA LYS A 119 -37.39 13.16 26.29
C LYS A 119 -37.09 14.10 27.48
N ILE A 120 -36.56 15.31 27.25
CA ILE A 120 -36.45 16.34 28.33
C ILE A 120 -37.07 17.69 27.92
N HIS A 121 -38.07 17.70 27.03
CA HIS A 121 -38.84 18.93 26.76
C HIS A 121 -40.37 18.74 26.72
N GLN A 122 -40.88 17.71 27.41
CA GLN A 122 -42.32 17.61 27.72
C GLN A 122 -42.51 17.06 29.13
N ALA A 123 -42.17 17.88 30.11
CA ALA A 123 -42.78 17.85 31.44
C ALA A 123 -42.93 19.31 31.84
N ALA A 124 -44.00 19.91 31.32
CA ALA A 124 -44.66 21.06 31.91
C ALA A 124 -45.46 20.58 33.13
#